data_AF-A0A962FX43-F1
#
_entry.id   AF-A0A962FX43-F1
#
_cell.length_a   1.000
_cell.length_b   1.000
_cell.length_c   1.000
_cell.angle_alpha   90.00
_cell.angle_beta   90.00
_cell.angle_gamma   90.00
#
_symmetry.space_group_name_H-M   'P 1'
#
loop_
_entity.id
_entity.type
_entity.pdbx_description
1 polymer ?
#
loop_
_entity_poly.entity_id
_entity_poly.type
_entity_poly.pdbx_seq_one_letter_code
_entity_poly.pdbx_strand_id
1 'polypeptide(L)'
;MALLAALSASALQAKDENAQPAVKKPLDRWHTVYQDDEFSIAFDTRTMVRKGLSVTVWVQTKFNEAQKSDYDEIYVEDTGRYTYYCDSREYSSDQFTWRNSAGDVVYSARRKPFEVERRSVAPDTVAEVIYEEVCHE
;
A
#
# COMPACT_ATOMS: atom_id res chain seq x y z
N MET A 1 43.54 1.69 -68.40
CA MET A 1 44.84 1.33 -67.80
C MET A 1 45.02 2.21 -66.58
N ALA A 2 45.19 1.58 -65.40
CA ALA A 2 45.73 2.11 -64.14
C ALA A 2 44.98 3.30 -63.48
N LEU A 3 44.82 3.41 -62.16
CA LEU A 3 44.99 2.57 -60.96
C LEU A 3 44.51 3.49 -59.80
N LEU A 4 43.86 2.93 -58.76
CA LEU A 4 43.98 3.25 -57.31
C LEU A 4 43.89 4.74 -56.81
N ALA A 5 43.41 5.12 -55.63
CA ALA A 5 42.99 4.51 -54.36
C ALA A 5 42.13 5.58 -53.62
N ALA A 6 41.02 5.23 -52.96
CA ALA A 6 40.88 4.97 -51.51
C ALA A 6 41.23 6.13 -50.55
N LEU A 7 40.24 6.56 -49.74
CA LEU A 7 40.32 7.06 -48.33
C LEU A 7 38.94 7.66 -47.98
N SER A 8 37.99 6.91 -47.41
CA SER A 8 37.87 6.46 -46.00
C SER A 8 37.70 7.60 -45.00
N ALA A 9 36.46 7.82 -44.54
CA ALA A 9 36.16 8.39 -43.22
C ALA A 9 34.77 7.90 -42.77
N SER A 10 34.75 6.75 -42.11
CA SER A 10 33.57 6.24 -41.39
C SER A 10 33.40 7.04 -40.10
N ALA A 11 32.31 7.80 -39.99
CA ALA A 11 31.91 8.39 -38.72
C ALA A 11 31.35 7.28 -37.82
N LEU A 12 32.11 6.92 -36.77
CA LEU A 12 31.60 6.13 -35.65
C LEU A 12 30.48 6.93 -34.98
N GLN A 13 29.25 6.46 -35.11
CA GLN A 13 28.18 6.81 -34.18
C GLN A 13 28.45 6.06 -32.87
N ALA A 14 28.86 6.80 -31.85
CA ALA A 14 28.88 6.32 -30.49
C ALA A 14 27.45 5.97 -30.07
N LYS A 15 27.16 4.67 -29.98
CA LYS A 15 26.01 4.14 -29.26
C LYS A 15 26.25 4.44 -27.77
N ASP A 16 25.54 5.42 -27.23
CA ASP A 16 25.33 5.54 -25.79
C ASP A 16 24.38 4.41 -25.34
N GLU A 17 24.90 3.18 -25.30
CA GLU A 17 24.27 2.03 -24.65
C GLU A 17 24.75 1.95 -23.21
N ASN A 18 24.41 2.95 -22.37
CA ASN A 18 24.47 2.75 -20.93
C ASN A 18 23.61 3.70 -20.07
N ALA A 19 22.42 4.04 -20.54
CA ALA A 19 21.39 4.51 -19.61
C ALA A 19 20.86 3.29 -18.85
N GLN A 20 21.55 2.92 -17.77
CA GLN A 20 20.96 2.02 -16.77
C GLN A 20 19.59 2.57 -16.39
N PRO A 21 18.52 1.76 -16.40
CA PRO A 21 17.22 2.24 -15.97
C PRO A 21 17.39 2.78 -14.55
N ALA A 22 16.96 4.03 -14.34
CA ALA A 22 16.94 4.62 -13.01
C ALA A 22 16.28 3.61 -12.08
N VAL A 23 17.06 3.08 -11.13
CA VAL A 23 16.56 2.18 -10.09
C VAL A 23 15.55 3.01 -9.32
N LYS A 24 14.26 2.87 -9.66
CA LYS A 24 13.17 3.45 -8.88
C LYS A 24 13.37 2.90 -7.48
N LYS A 25 13.68 3.78 -6.52
CA LYS A 25 13.74 3.41 -5.11
C LYS A 25 12.50 2.57 -4.80
N PRO A 26 12.64 1.41 -4.14
CA PRO A 26 11.47 0.66 -3.74
C PRO A 26 10.54 1.61 -3.00
N LEU A 27 9.32 1.80 -3.50
CA LEU A 27 8.30 2.47 -2.69
C LEU A 27 8.20 1.66 -1.39
N ASP A 28 8.36 2.37 -0.27
CA ASP A 28 8.11 1.80 1.04
C ASP A 28 6.71 1.19 1.00
N ARG A 29 6.64 -0.10 1.32
CA ARG A 29 5.40 -0.89 1.17
C ARG A 29 4.25 -0.26 1.96
N TRP A 30 4.56 0.30 3.11
CA TRP A 30 3.60 0.89 4.03
C TRP A 30 3.71 2.40 3.98
N HIS A 31 2.65 3.07 3.53
CA HIS A 31 2.53 4.52 3.59
C HIS A 31 1.86 4.91 4.91
N THR A 32 2.60 5.57 5.81
CA THR A 32 2.12 5.94 7.14
C THR A 32 1.29 7.22 7.06
N VAL A 33 0.04 7.17 7.50
CA VAL A 33 -0.92 8.29 7.47
C VAL A 33 -1.10 8.95 8.83
N TYR A 34 -0.76 8.24 9.90
CA TYR A 34 -0.86 8.72 11.27
C TYR A 34 0.20 8.06 12.13
N GLN A 35 0.81 8.81 13.04
CA GLN A 35 1.72 8.29 14.04
C GLN A 35 1.75 9.22 15.25
N ASP A 36 1.66 8.64 16.43
CA ASP A 36 1.90 9.29 17.72
C ASP A 36 2.75 8.39 18.64
N ASP A 37 2.77 8.73 19.92
CA ASP A 37 3.51 8.00 20.95
C ASP A 37 2.85 6.66 21.36
N GLU A 38 1.62 6.39 20.94
CA GLU A 38 0.88 5.17 21.27
C GLU A 38 0.85 4.18 20.10
N PHE A 39 0.61 4.65 18.88
CA PHE A 39 0.50 3.80 17.71
C PHE A 39 0.80 4.53 16.38
N SER A 40 0.94 3.74 15.33
CA SER A 40 1.04 4.22 13.94
C SER A 40 0.00 3.52 13.07
N ILE A 41 -0.53 4.23 12.08
CA ILE A 41 -1.44 3.69 11.07
C ILE A 41 -0.84 3.92 9.68
N ALA A 42 -0.81 2.85 8.89
CA ALA A 42 -0.30 2.87 7.52
C ALA A 42 -1.18 2.04 6.60
N PHE A 43 -1.15 2.31 5.29
CA PHE A 43 -1.76 1.44 4.29
C PHE A 43 -0.72 0.85 3.33
N ASP A 44 -0.98 -0.35 2.81
CA ASP A 44 -0.06 -1.09 1.94
C ASP A 44 -0.21 -0.68 0.48
N THR A 45 0.71 0.16 0.00
CA THR A 45 0.75 0.70 -1.37
C THR A 45 0.90 -0.39 -2.43
N ARG A 46 1.44 -1.57 -2.08
CA ARG A 46 1.65 -2.68 -3.04
C ARG A 46 0.42 -3.56 -3.24
N THR A 47 -0.55 -3.46 -2.35
CA THR A 47 -1.77 -4.30 -2.38
C THR A 47 -3.02 -3.50 -2.75
N MET A 48 -2.85 -2.23 -3.11
CA MET A 48 -3.94 -1.40 -3.56
C MET A 48 -4.52 -1.92 -4.88
N VAL A 49 -5.82 -2.19 -4.90
CA VAL A 49 -6.53 -2.70 -6.08
C VAL A 49 -7.74 -1.81 -6.36
N ARG A 50 -7.75 -1.16 -7.53
CA ARG A 50 -8.87 -0.34 -8.01
C ARG A 50 -9.82 -1.19 -8.87
N LYS A 51 -11.12 -1.12 -8.60
CA LYS A 51 -12.19 -1.73 -9.40
C LYS A 51 -13.33 -0.73 -9.57
N GLY A 52 -13.44 -0.13 -10.75
CA GLY A 52 -14.37 0.98 -10.97
C GLY A 52 -14.03 2.16 -10.05
N LEU A 53 -15.03 2.66 -9.32
CA LEU A 53 -14.90 3.76 -8.35
C LEU A 53 -14.57 3.27 -6.94
N SER A 54 -14.20 2.00 -6.76
CA SER A 54 -13.81 1.45 -5.47
C SER A 54 -12.34 1.10 -5.42
N VAL A 55 -11.71 1.32 -4.27
CA VAL A 55 -10.31 0.98 -4.01
C VAL A 55 -10.22 0.09 -2.77
N THR A 56 -9.61 -1.07 -2.92
CA THR A 56 -9.33 -1.99 -1.80
C THR A 56 -7.87 -1.90 -1.41
N VAL A 57 -7.58 -1.77 -0.12
CA VAL A 57 -6.23 -1.66 0.45
C VAL A 57 -6.15 -2.38 1.80
N TRP A 58 -4.95 -2.81 2.18
CA TRP A 58 -4.69 -3.26 3.56
C TRP A 58 -4.24 -2.09 4.42
N VAL A 59 -4.84 -1.94 5.59
CA VAL A 59 -4.50 -0.93 6.59
C VAL A 59 -3.95 -1.65 7.81
N GLN A 60 -2.81 -1.18 8.30
CA GLN A 60 -2.10 -1.69 9.45
C GLN A 60 -2.09 -0.64 10.55
N THR A 61 -2.42 -1.06 11.76
CA THR A 61 -2.17 -0.32 13.00
C THR A 61 -1.10 -1.05 13.79
N LYS A 62 -0.02 -0.37 14.15
CA LYS A 62 1.03 -0.90 15.04
C LYS A 62 1.04 -0.13 16.34
N PHE A 63 0.91 -0.85 17.45
CA PHE A 63 0.90 -0.30 18.79
C PHE A 63 2.30 -0.38 19.39
N ASN A 64 2.68 0.66 20.13
CA ASN A 64 3.96 0.71 20.85
C ASN A 64 3.91 -0.18 22.11
N GLU A 65 2.70 -0.37 22.67
CA GLU A 65 2.43 -1.29 23.78
C GLU A 65 1.51 -2.43 23.37
N ALA A 66 1.68 -3.59 24.00
CA ALA A 66 0.86 -4.76 23.73
C ALA A 66 -0.59 -4.53 24.17
N GLN A 67 -1.51 -4.80 23.25
CA GLN A 67 -2.94 -4.74 23.45
C GLN A 67 -3.46 -6.12 23.87
N LYS A 68 -4.52 -6.14 24.67
CA LYS A 68 -5.23 -7.36 25.06
C LYS A 68 -6.64 -7.33 24.49
N SER A 69 -7.03 -8.38 23.77
CA SER A 69 -8.38 -8.51 23.22
C SER A 69 -9.38 -9.07 24.24
N ASP A 70 -10.66 -8.99 23.91
CA ASP A 70 -11.75 -9.62 24.68
C ASP A 70 -11.68 -11.16 24.70
N TYR A 71 -10.88 -11.77 23.81
CA TYR A 71 -10.64 -13.21 23.76
C TYR A 71 -9.32 -13.61 24.45
N ASP A 72 -8.78 -12.73 25.29
CA ASP A 72 -7.49 -12.91 26.00
C ASP A 72 -6.24 -13.00 25.11
N GLU A 73 -6.35 -12.76 23.80
CA GLU A 73 -5.19 -12.67 22.90
C GLU A 73 -4.38 -11.38 23.13
N ILE A 74 -3.04 -11.49 23.09
CA ILE A 74 -2.11 -10.37 23.20
C ILE A 74 -1.52 -10.06 21.81
N TYR A 75 -1.61 -8.81 21.38
CA TYR A 75 -1.17 -8.38 20.05
C TYR A 75 -0.53 -7.00 20.08
N VAL A 76 0.33 -6.71 19.10
CA VAL A 76 0.98 -5.40 18.90
C VAL A 76 0.67 -4.81 17.53
N GLU A 77 -0.02 -5.56 16.69
CA GLU A 77 -0.38 -5.15 15.34
C GLU A 77 -1.79 -5.66 14.99
N ASP A 78 -2.61 -4.77 14.44
CA ASP A 78 -3.85 -5.09 13.76
C ASP A 78 -3.69 -4.76 12.27
N THR A 79 -4.15 -5.64 11.39
CA THR A 79 -4.14 -5.41 9.94
C THR A 79 -5.48 -5.82 9.36
N GLY A 80 -6.17 -4.87 8.74
CA GLY A 80 -7.48 -5.09 8.11
C GLY A 80 -7.49 -4.80 6.62
N ARG A 81 -8.38 -5.46 5.87
CA ARG A 81 -8.65 -5.17 4.47
C ARG A 81 -9.84 -4.25 4.35
N TYR A 82 -9.62 -3.07 3.80
CA TYR A 82 -10.62 -2.01 3.65
C TYR A 82 -10.94 -1.78 2.18
N THR A 83 -12.20 -1.53 1.87
CA THR A 83 -12.63 -1.06 0.54
C THR A 83 -13.27 0.30 0.69
N TYR A 84 -12.69 1.31 0.04
CA TYR A 84 -13.20 2.67 -0.04
C TYR A 84 -14.05 2.83 -1.32
N TYR A 85 -15.24 3.37 -1.18
CA TYR A 85 -16.18 3.67 -2.27
C TYR A 85 -16.08 5.16 -2.57
N CYS A 86 -15.26 5.51 -3.57
CA CYS A 86 -14.85 6.88 -3.83
C CYS A 86 -15.99 7.79 -4.32
N ASP A 87 -17.09 7.22 -4.83
CA ASP A 87 -18.28 7.94 -5.28
C ASP A 87 -19.26 8.28 -4.16
N SER A 88 -19.38 7.43 -3.14
CA SER A 88 -20.33 7.61 -2.03
C SER A 88 -19.70 8.11 -0.73
N ARG A 89 -18.37 8.25 -0.67
CA ARG A 89 -17.62 8.59 0.55
C ARG A 89 -17.92 7.61 1.68
N GLU A 90 -17.87 6.33 1.34
CA GLU A 90 -18.07 5.22 2.28
C GLU A 90 -16.84 4.30 2.28
N TYR A 91 -16.74 3.47 3.31
CA TYR A 91 -15.80 2.36 3.36
C TYR A 91 -16.42 1.14 4.01
N SER A 92 -15.84 -0.03 3.73
CA SER A 92 -16.17 -1.28 4.41
C SER A 92 -14.88 -2.04 4.76
N SER A 93 -14.99 -3.00 5.67
CA SER A 93 -13.90 -3.92 6.02
C SER A 93 -14.43 -5.33 6.19
N ASP A 94 -13.73 -6.31 5.62
CA ASP A 94 -14.20 -7.70 5.53
C ASP A 94 -13.20 -8.74 6.02
N GLN A 95 -11.96 -8.34 6.36
CA GLN A 95 -10.94 -9.22 6.89
C GLN A 95 -10.04 -8.46 7.85
N PHE A 96 -9.63 -9.10 8.94
CA PHE A 96 -8.70 -8.54 9.91
C PHE A 96 -7.86 -9.64 10.56
N THR A 97 -6.64 -9.27 10.97
CA THR A 97 -5.62 -10.17 11.51
C THR A 97 -4.87 -9.44 12.61
N TRP A 98 -4.62 -10.13 13.73
CA TRP A 98 -3.77 -9.64 14.81
C TRP A 98 -2.46 -10.41 14.88
N ARG A 99 -1.36 -9.70 15.18
CA ARG A 99 -0.04 -10.31 15.38
C ARG A 99 0.56 -9.94 16.73
N ASN A 100 1.26 -10.90 17.32
CA ASN A 100 2.04 -10.68 18.54
C ASN A 100 3.39 -10.00 18.22
N SER A 101 4.20 -9.74 19.25
CA SER A 101 5.52 -9.10 19.10
C SER A 101 6.57 -9.95 18.38
N ALA A 102 6.36 -11.27 18.26
CA ALA A 102 7.18 -12.16 17.43
C ALA A 102 6.77 -12.13 15.94
N GLY A 103 5.67 -11.45 15.60
CA GLY A 103 5.12 -11.38 14.25
C GLY A 103 4.18 -12.55 13.90
N ASP A 104 3.93 -13.46 14.83
CA ASP A 104 3.01 -14.59 14.66
C ASP A 104 1.56 -14.09 14.64
N VAL A 105 0.74 -14.70 13.78
CA VAL A 105 -0.70 -14.44 13.75
C VAL A 105 -1.34 -15.14 14.95
N VAL A 106 -1.92 -14.36 15.85
CA VAL A 106 -2.66 -14.87 17.02
C VAL A 106 -4.16 -14.92 16.78
N TYR A 107 -4.66 -14.08 15.88
CA TYR A 107 -6.07 -14.06 15.50
C TYR A 107 -6.24 -13.67 14.04
N SER A 108 -7.23 -14.25 13.37
CA SER A 108 -7.64 -13.84 12.02
C SER A 108 -9.12 -14.14 11.84
N ALA A 109 -9.85 -13.21 11.26
CA ALA A 109 -11.24 -13.41 10.90
C ALA A 109 -11.57 -12.79 9.55
N ARG A 110 -12.61 -13.36 8.93
CA ARG A 110 -13.18 -12.89 7.67
C ARG A 110 -14.69 -12.80 7.84
N ARG A 111 -15.26 -11.64 7.54
CA ARG A 111 -16.69 -11.41 7.58
C ARG A 111 -17.36 -12.05 6.36
N LYS A 112 -18.53 -12.62 6.56
CA LYS A 112 -19.40 -13.07 5.46
C LYS A 112 -19.96 -11.85 4.73
N PRO A 113 -20.33 -11.97 3.44
CA PRO A 113 -20.80 -10.82 2.67
C PRO A 113 -21.97 -10.05 3.30
N PHE A 114 -22.88 -10.74 3.99
CA PHE A 114 -24.03 -10.10 4.67
C PHE A 114 -23.68 -9.42 6.00
N GLU A 115 -22.46 -9.62 6.51
CA GLU A 115 -21.92 -8.98 7.73
C GLU A 115 -21.06 -7.75 7.38
N VAL A 116 -20.78 -7.52 6.09
CA VAL A 116 -19.95 -6.39 5.63
C VAL A 116 -20.82 -5.14 5.52
N GLU A 117 -20.72 -4.30 6.53
CA GLU A 117 -21.38 -3.00 6.56
C GLU A 117 -20.55 -1.94 5.83
N ARG A 118 -21.25 -1.05 5.11
CA ARG A 118 -20.67 0.22 4.67
C ARG A 118 -20.83 1.26 5.77
N ARG A 119 -19.79 2.05 5.98
CA ARG A 119 -19.76 3.15 6.94
C ARG A 119 -19.33 4.40 6.20
N SER A 120 -19.96 5.52 6.51
CA SER A 120 -19.53 6.81 5.96
C SER A 120 -18.14 7.17 6.46
N VAL A 121 -17.33 7.77 5.60
CA VAL A 121 -16.04 8.35 6.00
C VAL A 121 -16.28 9.67 6.71
N ALA A 122 -16.10 9.68 8.02
CA ALA A 122 -16.28 10.86 8.86
C ALA A 122 -15.10 11.84 8.71
N PRO A 123 -15.36 13.16 8.77
CA PRO A 123 -14.29 14.16 8.74
C PRO A 123 -13.40 14.10 9.99
N ASP A 124 -12.18 14.60 9.87
CA ASP A 124 -11.16 14.65 10.92
C ASP A 124 -10.83 13.27 11.50
N THR A 125 -10.86 12.23 10.65
CA THR A 125 -10.52 10.85 11.02
C THR A 125 -9.40 10.29 10.15
N VAL A 126 -8.70 9.28 10.67
CA VAL A 126 -7.70 8.53 9.87
C VAL A 126 -8.34 7.87 8.64
N ALA A 127 -9.63 7.49 8.72
CA ALA A 127 -10.35 6.96 7.59
C ALA A 127 -10.53 8.00 6.46
N GLU A 128 -10.67 9.29 6.79
CA GLU A 128 -10.69 10.37 5.80
C GLU A 128 -9.33 10.54 5.12
N VAL A 129 -8.25 10.58 5.90
CA VAL A 129 -6.90 10.72 5.33
C VAL A 129 -6.61 9.59 4.34
N ILE A 130 -6.89 8.33 4.73
CA ILE A 130 -6.70 7.19 3.82
C ILE A 130 -7.63 7.29 2.61
N TYR A 131 -8.90 7.69 2.81
CA TYR A 131 -9.86 7.85 1.70
C TYR A 131 -9.34 8.87 0.68
N GLU A 132 -8.87 10.03 1.12
CA GLU A 132 -8.35 11.08 0.24
C GLU A 132 -7.12 10.60 -0.53
N GLU A 133 -6.15 9.97 0.15
CA GLU A 133 -4.96 9.39 -0.48
C GLU A 133 -5.34 8.35 -1.55
N VAL A 134 -6.18 7.36 -1.24
CA VAL A 134 -6.46 6.25 -2.17
C VAL A 134 -7.47 6.60 -3.27
N CYS A 135 -8.34 7.58 -3.04
CA CYS A 135 -9.34 7.99 -4.03
C CYS A 135 -8.88 9.13 -4.95
N HIS A 136 -7.85 9.90 -4.59
CA HIS A 136 -7.36 11.02 -5.39
C HIS A 136 -6.09 10.72 -6.23
N GLU A 137 -5.53 9.51 -6.14
CA GLU A 137 -4.55 8.97 -7.11
C GLU A 137 -5.21 8.43 -8.41
#